data_AF-A0A7W9GJZ1-F1
#
_entry.id   AF-A0A7W9GJZ1-F1
#
_cell.length_a   1.000
_cell.length_b   1.000
_cell.length_c   1.000
_cell.angle_alpha   90.00
_cell.angle_beta   90.00
_cell.angle_gamma   90.00
#
_symmetry.space_group_name_H-M   'P 1'
#
loop_
_entity.id
_entity.type
_entity.pdbx_description
1 polymer ?
#
loop_
_entity_poly.entity_id
_entity_poly.type
_entity_poly.pdbx_seq_one_letter_code
_entity_poly.pdbx_strand_id
1 'polypeptide(L)'
;MANFAERLDLALTKRGFTGAQVASALTEAGIPITRAYVSQLRTGKQTNPTLQVLRALASCLQVSVGWLVGDDYLESGAVEDLQLRAASIGLGASELSESSLTLLRGVVELARRAEGLPDEPEPPSSPDIPEAAAPLSGPQRRALGKRLHGLRLAAGLSVEQVETAVGKGAAAIPAIEEGRIAPAPITAERLLALYGVTVPPIREYVLSLARGEREAAWYDAQSVPVWLATTYALEQRATVIRTYHPQFVPPLLQTEEYARAAVTVAGPATLGQQTVDEALALVLARQESVARDSGIVVWAVIDESVLTRSIVGPHVQLRQIDQLIEHAKRPNISLHVVPAEDPVYVPRTGPFTLWRFAEAFEADIACAHGIESDELITDTTAVEAYHQAFTKLSVTTTTREETFEVLNFHRERLSRSLGK
;
A
#
# COMPACT_ATOMS: atom_id res chain seq x y z
N MET A 1 32.09 -16.46 -15.73
CA MET A 1 31.87 -15.05 -15.37
C MET A 1 32.86 -14.70 -14.27
N ALA A 2 33.61 -13.60 -14.41
CA ALA A 2 34.68 -13.25 -13.46
C ALA A 2 34.08 -12.79 -12.12
N ASN A 3 34.64 -13.24 -10.99
CA ASN A 3 34.17 -12.85 -9.66
C ASN A 3 34.66 -11.44 -9.27
N PHE A 4 34.04 -10.81 -8.25
CA PHE A 4 34.39 -9.46 -7.78
C PHE A 4 35.90 -9.27 -7.51
N ALA A 5 36.56 -10.27 -6.93
CA ALA A 5 37.98 -10.22 -6.61
C ALA A 5 38.85 -10.12 -7.87
N GLU A 6 38.54 -10.91 -8.91
CA GLU A 6 39.21 -10.88 -10.21
C GLU A 6 39.03 -9.53 -10.93
N ARG A 7 37.83 -8.95 -10.88
CA ARG A 7 37.56 -7.64 -11.50
C ARG A 7 38.25 -6.49 -10.76
N LEU A 8 38.29 -6.55 -9.43
CA LEU A 8 39.02 -5.60 -8.61
C LEU A 8 40.53 -5.68 -8.89
N ASP A 9 41.09 -6.90 -8.98
CA ASP A 9 42.51 -7.11 -9.29
C ASP A 9 42.86 -6.62 -10.71
N LEU A 10 42.00 -6.89 -11.68
CA LEU A 10 42.11 -6.40 -13.05
C LEU A 10 42.07 -4.87 -13.12
N ALA A 11 41.14 -4.23 -12.39
CA ALA A 11 41.00 -2.78 -12.37
C ALA A 11 42.21 -2.08 -11.75
N LEU A 12 42.71 -2.61 -10.62
CA LEU A 12 43.93 -2.11 -9.97
C LEU A 12 45.14 -2.22 -10.89
N THR A 13 45.30 -3.37 -11.55
CA THR A 13 46.43 -3.63 -12.46
C THR A 13 46.37 -2.74 -13.70
N LYS A 14 45.19 -2.61 -14.33
CA LYS A 14 45.02 -1.74 -15.52
C LYS A 14 45.23 -0.26 -15.24
N ARG A 15 44.85 0.20 -14.04
CA ARG A 15 44.96 1.62 -13.65
C ARG A 15 46.27 1.95 -12.92
N GLY A 16 47.15 0.97 -12.70
CA GLY A 16 48.44 1.16 -12.05
C GLY A 16 48.35 1.47 -10.54
N PHE A 17 47.23 1.14 -9.89
CA PHE A 17 47.04 1.38 -8.47
C PHE A 17 47.56 0.21 -7.62
N THR A 18 48.36 0.52 -6.61
CA THR A 18 48.66 -0.44 -5.54
C THR A 18 47.52 -0.45 -4.52
N GLY A 19 47.34 -1.58 -3.82
CA GLY A 19 46.34 -1.68 -2.74
C GLY A 19 46.58 -0.69 -1.59
N ALA A 20 47.82 -0.20 -1.42
CA ALA A 20 48.14 0.83 -0.44
C ALA A 20 47.64 2.22 -0.88
N GLN A 21 47.79 2.56 -2.17
CA GLN A 21 47.31 3.83 -2.73
C GLN A 21 45.78 3.91 -2.68
N VAL A 22 45.08 2.82 -3.00
CA VAL A 22 43.61 2.80 -2.90
C VAL A 22 43.12 2.92 -1.46
N ALA A 23 43.78 2.25 -0.51
CA ALA A 23 43.45 2.40 0.90
C ALA A 23 43.65 3.83 1.41
N SER A 24 44.74 4.50 1.00
CA SER A 24 44.99 5.92 1.33
C SER A 24 43.93 6.83 0.73
N ALA A 25 43.63 6.68 -0.57
CA ALA A 25 42.64 7.50 -1.27
C ALA A 25 41.24 7.39 -0.67
N LEU A 26 40.82 6.18 -0.28
CA LEU A 26 39.51 5.99 0.36
C LEU A 26 39.49 6.52 1.80
N THR A 27 40.61 6.42 2.53
CA THR A 27 40.72 7.00 3.88
C THR A 27 40.68 8.53 3.83
N GLU A 28 41.35 9.16 2.86
CA GLU A 28 41.28 10.60 2.60
C GLU A 28 39.87 11.07 2.21
N ALA A 29 39.11 10.21 1.52
CA ALA A 29 37.69 10.43 1.19
C ALA A 29 36.73 10.14 2.36
N GLY A 30 37.23 9.94 3.58
CA GLY A 30 36.42 9.73 4.79
C GLY A 30 35.93 8.29 4.99
N ILE A 31 36.49 7.31 4.28
CA ILE A 31 36.12 5.89 4.38
C ILE A 31 37.33 5.12 4.94
N PRO A 32 37.42 4.91 6.26
CA PRO A 32 38.61 4.34 6.89
C PRO A 32 38.76 2.86 6.50
N ILE A 33 39.68 2.57 5.58
CA ILE A 33 40.02 1.20 5.18
C ILE A 33 41.53 0.97 5.21
N THR A 34 41.94 -0.27 5.48
CA THR A 34 43.36 -0.62 5.57
C THR A 34 43.85 -1.28 4.28
N ARG A 35 45.16 -1.20 4.03
CA ARG A 35 45.81 -1.97 2.94
C ARG A 35 45.53 -3.47 3.05
N ALA A 36 45.48 -4.00 4.27
CA ALA A 36 45.18 -5.41 4.53
C ALA A 36 43.76 -5.77 4.07
N TYR A 37 42.79 -4.89 4.33
CA TYR A 37 41.41 -5.05 3.88
C TYR A 37 41.29 -5.06 2.35
N VAL A 38 41.97 -4.14 1.65
CA VAL A 38 42.01 -4.13 0.17
C VAL A 38 42.65 -5.42 -0.37
N SER A 39 43.68 -5.95 0.30
CA SER A 39 44.30 -7.22 -0.07
C SER A 39 43.37 -8.42 0.13
N GLN A 40 42.52 -8.42 1.16
CA GLN A 40 41.52 -9.46 1.41
C GLN A 40 40.41 -9.44 0.36
N LEU A 41 39.98 -8.26 -0.10
CA LEU A 41 39.02 -8.11 -1.20
C LEU A 41 39.58 -8.63 -2.53
N ARG A 42 40.85 -8.30 -2.85
CA ARG A 42 41.53 -8.78 -4.07
C ARG A 42 41.73 -10.29 -4.12
N THR A 43 41.94 -10.92 -2.96
CA THR A 43 42.19 -12.37 -2.86
C THR A 43 40.91 -13.18 -2.66
N GLY A 44 39.75 -12.52 -2.60
CA GLY A 44 38.46 -13.17 -2.34
C GLY A 44 38.28 -13.68 -0.92
N LYS A 45 39.22 -13.39 0.01
CA LYS A 45 39.10 -13.75 1.43
C LYS A 45 38.02 -12.95 2.15
N GLN A 46 37.75 -11.74 1.67
CA GLN A 46 36.59 -10.95 2.06
C GLN A 46 35.71 -10.76 0.83
N THR A 47 34.46 -11.21 0.90
CA THR A 47 33.55 -11.26 -0.26
C THR A 47 32.44 -10.23 -0.22
N ASN A 48 32.25 -9.53 0.89
CA ASN A 48 31.11 -8.63 1.10
C ASN A 48 31.55 -7.24 1.62
N PRO A 49 32.11 -6.37 0.76
CA PRO A 49 32.35 -4.96 1.08
C PRO A 49 31.04 -4.17 1.18
N THR A 50 31.00 -3.14 2.03
CA THR A 50 29.81 -2.27 2.11
C THR A 50 29.60 -1.49 0.82
N LEU A 51 28.36 -1.07 0.53
CA LEU A 51 28.02 -0.28 -0.66
C LEU A 51 28.81 1.04 -0.73
N GLN A 52 29.10 1.64 0.43
CA GLN A 52 29.94 2.84 0.53
C GLN A 52 31.37 2.55 0.06
N VAL A 53 31.96 1.42 0.46
CA VAL A 53 33.28 0.98 0.00
C VAL A 53 33.25 0.63 -1.50
N LEU A 54 32.20 -0.03 -1.99
CA LEU A 54 32.04 -0.37 -3.41
C LEU A 54 31.95 0.86 -4.30
N ARG A 55 31.13 1.86 -3.92
CA ARG A 55 31.01 3.12 -4.65
C ARG A 55 32.33 3.88 -4.64
N ALA A 56 33.04 3.90 -3.52
CA ALA A 56 34.32 4.58 -3.41
C ALA A 56 35.43 3.87 -4.20
N LEU A 57 35.47 2.54 -4.21
CA LEU A 57 36.37 1.75 -5.05
C LEU A 57 36.08 1.99 -6.54
N ALA A 58 34.81 1.95 -6.94
CA ALA A 58 34.39 2.17 -8.32
C ALA A 58 34.73 3.59 -8.78
N SER A 59 34.49 4.60 -7.93
CA SER A 59 34.85 5.99 -8.18
C SER A 59 36.36 6.18 -8.31
N CYS A 60 37.15 5.64 -7.36
CA CYS A 60 38.61 5.71 -7.36
C CYS A 60 39.22 5.04 -8.60
N LEU A 61 38.67 3.91 -9.02
CA LEU A 61 39.13 3.13 -10.18
C LEU A 61 38.51 3.59 -11.51
N GLN A 62 37.62 4.58 -11.47
CA GLN A 62 36.87 5.11 -12.61
C GLN A 62 36.17 4.01 -13.42
N VAL A 63 35.40 3.17 -12.73
CA VAL A 63 34.54 2.13 -13.31
C VAL A 63 33.14 2.24 -12.72
N SER A 64 32.14 1.66 -13.37
CA SER A 64 30.80 1.58 -12.75
C SER A 64 30.79 0.54 -11.64
N VAL A 65 29.93 0.74 -10.63
CA VAL A 65 29.72 -0.25 -9.56
C VAL A 65 29.21 -1.56 -10.15
N GLY A 66 28.27 -1.50 -11.10
CA GLY A 66 27.75 -2.68 -11.80
C GLY A 66 28.85 -3.47 -12.51
N TRP A 67 29.80 -2.81 -13.15
CA TRP A 67 30.95 -3.48 -13.75
C TRP A 67 31.87 -4.12 -12.70
N LEU A 68 32.14 -3.42 -11.59
CA LEU A 68 33.07 -3.89 -10.55
C LEU A 68 32.56 -5.15 -9.86
N VAL A 69 31.25 -5.23 -9.61
CA VAL A 69 30.62 -6.35 -8.90
C VAL A 69 30.07 -7.42 -9.87
N GLY A 70 29.81 -7.04 -11.12
CA GLY A 70 29.19 -7.88 -12.15
C GLY A 70 27.69 -7.69 -12.21
N ASP A 71 27.12 -7.72 -13.41
CA ASP A 71 25.69 -7.55 -13.65
C ASP A 71 24.81 -8.65 -12.99
N ASP A 72 25.41 -9.68 -12.41
CA ASP A 72 24.72 -10.71 -11.61
C ASP A 72 24.66 -10.36 -10.10
N TYR A 73 25.18 -9.20 -9.67
CA TYR A 73 25.17 -8.74 -8.28
C TYR A 73 24.20 -7.58 -8.00
N LEU A 74 23.56 -7.03 -9.04
CA LEU A 74 22.38 -6.17 -8.83
C LEU A 74 21.12 -6.98 -8.47
N GLU A 75 21.21 -8.31 -8.48
CA GLU A 75 20.26 -9.22 -7.83
C GLU A 75 20.59 -9.49 -6.35
N SER A 76 21.60 -8.83 -5.76
CA SER A 76 21.91 -8.98 -4.33
C SER A 76 22.62 -7.73 -3.78
N GLY A 77 21.86 -6.64 -3.57
CA GLY A 77 22.37 -5.52 -2.77
C GLY A 77 21.70 -4.16 -2.98
N ALA A 78 20.39 -4.05 -2.76
CA ALA A 78 19.73 -2.77 -2.53
C ALA A 78 18.44 -3.00 -1.72
N VAL A 79 18.36 -2.40 -0.51
CA VAL A 79 17.17 -2.28 0.39
C VAL A 79 16.52 -3.59 0.88
N GLU A 80 16.42 -4.62 0.04
CA GLU A 80 15.96 -5.96 0.39
C GLU A 80 16.87 -6.63 1.44
N ASP A 81 18.18 -6.37 1.49
CA ASP A 81 19.05 -7.00 2.52
C ASP A 81 18.82 -6.39 3.94
N LEU A 82 18.16 -5.22 4.04
CA LEU A 82 17.69 -4.69 5.33
C LEU A 82 16.29 -5.21 5.67
N GLN A 83 15.41 -5.40 4.68
CA GLN A 83 14.07 -5.95 4.88
C GLN A 83 14.09 -7.47 5.12
N LEU A 84 14.95 -8.24 4.44
CA LEU A 84 15.13 -9.68 4.66
C LEU A 84 15.86 -9.95 5.98
N ARG A 85 16.80 -9.08 6.39
CA ARG A 85 17.40 -9.14 7.73
C ARG A 85 16.41 -8.69 8.81
N ALA A 86 15.58 -7.68 8.57
CA ALA A 86 14.49 -7.29 9.47
C ALA A 86 13.40 -8.39 9.56
N ALA A 87 13.08 -9.06 8.46
CA ALA A 87 12.14 -10.18 8.41
C ALA A 87 12.72 -11.46 9.04
N SER A 88 14.02 -11.71 8.90
CA SER A 88 14.72 -12.78 9.62
C SER A 88 14.82 -12.50 11.12
N ILE A 89 14.88 -11.23 11.53
CA ILE A 89 14.82 -10.79 12.93
C ILE A 89 13.38 -10.79 13.48
N GLY A 90 12.38 -10.59 12.60
CA GLY A 90 10.95 -10.71 12.92
C GLY A 90 10.49 -12.14 13.25
N LEU A 91 11.30 -13.15 12.92
CA LEU A 91 11.08 -14.55 13.29
C LEU A 91 11.76 -14.98 14.60
N GLY A 92 12.26 -14.03 15.40
CA GLY A 92 12.91 -14.31 16.69
C GLY A 92 12.76 -13.21 17.75
N ALA A 93 11.65 -12.46 17.77
CA ALA A 93 11.46 -11.31 18.66
C ALA A 93 11.46 -11.62 20.16
N SER A 94 11.43 -12.90 20.57
CA SER A 94 11.52 -13.31 21.97
C SER A 94 12.93 -13.31 22.56
N GLU A 95 13.99 -13.12 21.76
CA GLU A 95 15.40 -13.25 22.21
C GLU A 95 16.29 -12.01 21.95
N LEU A 96 15.74 -10.88 21.48
CA LEU A 96 16.54 -9.67 21.25
C LEU A 96 16.80 -8.90 22.55
N SER A 97 18.05 -8.47 22.76
CA SER A 97 18.40 -7.56 23.85
C SER A 97 17.75 -6.18 23.66
N GLU A 98 17.41 -5.49 24.75
CA GLU A 98 16.85 -4.12 24.70
C GLU A 98 17.71 -3.14 23.89
N SER A 99 19.02 -3.32 23.91
CA SER A 99 19.96 -2.52 23.11
C SER A 99 19.73 -2.68 21.60
N SER A 100 19.39 -3.88 21.15
CA SER A 100 19.11 -4.19 19.74
C SER A 100 17.75 -3.63 19.32
N LEU A 101 16.76 -3.69 20.22
CA LEU A 101 15.45 -3.08 20.02
C LEU A 101 15.54 -1.55 19.93
N THR A 102 16.38 -0.93 20.76
CA THR A 102 16.63 0.53 20.73
C THR A 102 17.29 0.96 19.41
N LEU A 103 18.24 0.18 18.90
CA LEU A 103 18.88 0.45 17.62
C LEU A 103 17.92 0.29 16.44
N LEU A 104 17.10 -0.76 16.44
CA LEU A 104 16.08 -0.97 15.41
C LEU A 104 15.07 0.19 15.39
N ARG A 105 14.61 0.64 16.56
CA ARG A 105 13.74 1.82 16.67
C ARG A 105 14.41 3.08 16.10
N GLY A 106 15.70 3.29 16.37
CA GLY A 106 16.45 4.42 15.82
C GLY A 106 16.60 4.39 14.30
N VAL A 107 16.75 3.21 13.69
CA VAL A 107 16.81 3.04 12.23
C VAL A 107 15.46 3.31 11.57
N VAL A 108 14.37 2.83 12.18
CA VAL A 108 12.99 3.10 11.74
C VAL A 108 12.70 4.61 11.79
N GLU A 109 13.12 5.28 12.86
CA GLU A 109 12.91 6.72 13.02
C GLU A 109 13.70 7.56 12.00
N LEU A 110 14.93 7.14 11.68
CA LEU A 110 15.73 7.76 10.61
C LEU A 110 15.07 7.62 9.24
N ALA A 111 14.47 6.45 8.94
CA ALA A 111 13.73 6.23 7.71
C ALA A 111 12.47 7.10 7.65
N ARG A 112 11.71 7.18 8.76
CA ARG A 112 10.53 8.07 8.87
C ARG A 112 10.86 9.52 8.59
N ARG A 113 11.95 10.03 9.16
CA ARG A 113 12.40 11.41 8.96
C ARG A 113 12.88 11.68 7.53
N ALA A 114 13.54 10.70 6.90
CA ALA A 114 13.94 10.81 5.49
C ALA A 114 12.72 10.83 4.54
N GLU A 115 11.60 10.22 4.95
CA GLU A 115 10.33 10.19 4.22
C GLU A 115 9.37 11.34 4.59
N GLY A 116 9.75 12.24 5.51
CA GLY A 116 8.93 13.39 5.92
C GLY A 116 7.72 13.03 6.80
N LEU A 117 7.75 11.86 7.46
CA LEU A 117 6.70 11.39 8.36
C LEU A 117 6.82 12.06 9.76
N PRO A 118 5.69 12.34 10.46
CA PRO A 118 5.71 12.87 11.83
C PRO A 118 6.31 11.85 12.84
N ASP A 119 6.86 12.33 13.97
CA ASP A 119 7.37 11.46 15.05
C ASP A 119 6.23 10.56 15.61
N GLU A 120 6.55 9.34 16.09
CA GLU A 120 5.56 8.40 16.66
C GLU A 120 4.71 9.04 17.78
N PRO A 121 3.37 8.86 17.79
CA PRO A 121 2.59 9.13 18.99
C PRO A 121 2.96 8.14 20.09
N GLU A 122 2.94 8.58 21.36
CA GLU A 122 3.23 7.72 22.51
C GLU A 122 2.37 6.44 22.48
N PRO A 123 2.95 5.27 22.79
CA PRO A 123 2.19 4.03 22.81
C PRO A 123 1.07 4.13 23.86
N PRO A 124 -0.13 3.63 23.57
CA PRO A 124 -1.18 3.52 24.57
C PRO A 124 -0.65 2.70 25.76
N SER A 125 -0.97 3.14 26.97
CA SER A 125 -0.78 2.38 28.20
C SER A 125 -1.33 0.96 28.02
N SER A 126 -0.57 -0.04 28.51
CA SER A 126 -0.81 -1.49 28.45
C SER A 126 -2.21 -1.96 28.02
N PRO A 127 -2.33 -2.93 27.10
CA PRO A 127 -3.63 -3.47 26.72
C PRO A 127 -4.30 -4.08 27.96
N ASP A 128 -5.39 -3.47 28.39
CA ASP A 128 -6.31 -4.08 29.34
C ASP A 128 -6.72 -5.44 28.78
N ILE A 129 -6.42 -6.51 29.52
CA ILE A 129 -6.91 -7.86 29.21
C ILE A 129 -8.45 -7.74 29.17
N PRO A 130 -9.12 -8.03 28.04
CA PRO A 130 -10.55 -7.79 27.94
C PRO A 130 -11.31 -8.60 28.98
N GLU A 131 -12.01 -7.87 29.85
CA GLU A 131 -13.10 -8.40 30.67
C GLU A 131 -14.08 -9.14 29.75
N ALA A 132 -14.66 -10.26 30.24
CA ALA A 132 -15.49 -11.17 29.44
C ALA A 132 -16.39 -10.43 28.43
N ALA A 133 -16.24 -10.74 27.13
CA ALA A 133 -16.84 -10.00 26.02
C ALA A 133 -18.29 -9.59 26.33
N ALA A 134 -18.52 -8.29 26.47
CA ALA A 134 -19.84 -7.73 26.71
C ALA A 134 -20.80 -8.16 25.58
N PRO A 135 -22.08 -8.43 25.86
CA PRO A 135 -23.03 -8.80 24.83
C PRO A 135 -23.13 -7.69 23.77
N LEU A 136 -23.13 -8.07 22.49
CA LEU A 136 -23.21 -7.14 21.37
C LEU A 136 -24.33 -6.12 21.55
N SER A 137 -24.05 -4.85 21.28
CA SER A 137 -25.02 -3.76 21.31
C SER A 137 -26.13 -3.98 20.29
N GLY A 138 -27.30 -3.35 20.50
CA GLY A 138 -28.42 -3.44 19.55
C GLY A 138 -28.03 -3.06 18.11
N PRO A 139 -27.30 -1.95 17.88
CA PRO A 139 -26.73 -1.61 16.58
C PRO A 139 -25.80 -2.68 15.99
N GLN A 140 -24.83 -3.18 16.76
CA GLN A 140 -23.88 -4.21 16.32
C GLN A 140 -24.60 -5.49 15.86
N ARG A 141 -25.59 -5.96 16.65
CA ARG A 141 -26.38 -7.15 16.28
C ARG A 141 -27.14 -6.98 14.98
N ARG A 142 -27.77 -5.83 14.75
CA ARG A 142 -28.51 -5.55 13.51
C ARG A 142 -27.58 -5.43 12.31
N ALA A 143 -26.42 -4.78 12.48
CA ALA A 143 -25.40 -4.70 11.45
C ALA A 143 -24.90 -6.09 11.05
N LEU A 144 -24.53 -6.92 12.04
CA LEU A 144 -24.08 -8.29 11.81
C LEU A 144 -25.15 -9.15 11.12
N GLY A 145 -26.41 -9.06 11.57
CA GLY A 145 -27.54 -9.77 10.95
C GLY A 145 -27.70 -9.42 9.47
N LYS A 146 -27.69 -8.12 9.14
CA LYS A 146 -27.75 -7.63 7.75
C LYS A 146 -26.58 -8.14 6.89
N ARG A 147 -25.37 -8.21 7.45
CA ARG A 147 -24.20 -8.77 6.75
C ARG A 147 -24.36 -10.24 6.44
N LEU A 148 -24.71 -11.04 7.44
CA LEU A 148 -24.90 -12.48 7.27
C LEU A 148 -26.04 -12.77 6.29
N HIS A 149 -27.13 -12.01 6.36
CA HIS A 149 -28.24 -12.09 5.41
C HIS A 149 -27.80 -11.80 3.97
N GLY A 150 -27.11 -10.69 3.73
CA GLY A 150 -26.61 -10.32 2.40
C GLY A 150 -25.64 -11.37 1.83
N LEU A 151 -24.74 -11.89 2.67
CA LEU A 151 -23.80 -12.96 2.30
C LEU A 151 -24.52 -14.27 1.95
N ARG A 152 -25.55 -14.65 2.71
CA ARG A 152 -26.36 -15.84 2.38
C ARG A 152 -27.05 -15.70 1.03
N LEU A 153 -27.63 -14.54 0.74
CA LEU A 153 -28.28 -14.26 -0.54
C LEU A 153 -27.27 -14.32 -1.70
N ALA A 154 -26.08 -13.75 -1.52
CA ALA A 154 -25.00 -13.82 -2.50
C ALA A 154 -24.52 -15.26 -2.75
N ALA A 155 -24.52 -16.11 -1.72
CA ALA A 155 -24.22 -17.53 -1.84
C ALA A 155 -25.37 -18.36 -2.46
N GLY A 156 -26.55 -17.76 -2.71
CA GLY A 156 -27.71 -18.46 -3.27
C GLY A 156 -28.32 -19.51 -2.35
N LEU A 157 -28.07 -19.43 -1.04
CA LEU A 157 -28.50 -20.44 -0.07
C LEU A 157 -29.84 -20.08 0.58
N SER A 158 -30.75 -21.05 0.70
CA SER A 158 -31.99 -20.91 1.47
C SER A 158 -31.72 -21.00 2.98
N VAL A 159 -32.67 -20.51 3.78
CA VAL A 159 -32.59 -20.64 5.24
C VAL A 159 -32.54 -22.11 5.66
N GLU A 160 -33.34 -22.98 5.04
CA GLU A 160 -33.37 -24.41 5.37
C GLU A 160 -32.05 -25.11 5.04
N GLN A 161 -31.40 -24.72 3.93
CA GLN A 161 -30.09 -25.25 3.55
C GLN A 161 -29.02 -24.88 4.58
N VAL A 162 -29.05 -23.63 5.06
CA VAL A 162 -28.11 -23.15 6.09
C VAL A 162 -28.35 -23.86 7.43
N GLU A 163 -29.60 -23.94 7.89
CA GLU A 163 -29.94 -24.61 9.14
C GLU A 163 -29.57 -26.11 9.12
N THR A 164 -29.75 -26.76 7.97
CA THR A 164 -29.34 -28.16 7.78
C THR A 164 -27.82 -28.32 7.86
N ALA A 165 -27.06 -27.41 7.24
CA ALA A 165 -25.60 -27.47 7.21
C ALA A 165 -24.94 -27.14 8.56
N VAL A 166 -25.48 -26.19 9.32
CA VAL A 166 -24.94 -25.79 10.64
C VAL A 166 -25.46 -26.70 11.76
N GLY A 167 -26.56 -27.43 11.53
CA GLY A 167 -27.14 -28.42 12.44
C GLY A 167 -28.32 -27.88 13.26
N LYS A 168 -29.27 -28.78 13.59
CA LYS A 168 -30.44 -28.45 14.44
C LYS A 168 -29.98 -27.99 15.82
N GLY A 169 -30.16 -26.70 16.11
CA GLY A 169 -29.81 -26.07 17.38
C GLY A 169 -28.81 -24.89 17.29
N ALA A 170 -28.28 -24.59 16.09
CA ALA A 170 -27.23 -23.59 15.94
C ALA A 170 -27.67 -22.12 16.08
N ALA A 171 -28.94 -21.82 15.79
CA ALA A 171 -29.71 -20.60 16.06
C ALA A 171 -30.84 -20.51 15.02
N ALA A 172 -31.93 -19.79 15.32
CA ALA A 172 -32.91 -19.43 14.30
C ALA A 172 -32.26 -18.43 13.33
N ILE A 173 -31.82 -18.89 12.16
CA ILE A 173 -31.13 -18.06 11.16
C ILE A 173 -31.91 -16.77 10.86
N PRO A 174 -33.25 -16.78 10.72
CA PRO A 174 -34.02 -15.54 10.58
C PRO A 174 -33.85 -14.57 11.76
N ALA A 175 -33.78 -15.07 13.00
CA ALA A 175 -33.59 -14.23 14.17
C ALA A 175 -32.18 -13.62 14.25
N ILE A 176 -31.16 -14.30 13.71
CA ILE A 176 -29.82 -13.74 13.54
C ILE A 176 -29.85 -12.65 12.47
N GLU A 177 -30.39 -12.97 11.30
CA GLU A 177 -30.43 -12.07 10.14
C GLU A 177 -31.21 -10.77 10.43
N GLU A 178 -32.27 -10.86 11.23
CA GLU A 178 -33.05 -9.72 11.73
C GLU A 178 -32.35 -8.95 12.88
N GLY A 179 -31.24 -9.48 13.42
CA GLY A 179 -30.51 -8.89 14.55
C GLY A 179 -31.19 -9.03 15.91
N ARG A 180 -32.18 -9.93 16.03
CA ARG A 180 -32.87 -10.22 17.31
C ARG A 180 -31.97 -10.99 18.27
N ILE A 181 -31.13 -11.89 17.76
CA ILE A 181 -30.19 -12.71 18.54
C ILE A 181 -28.79 -12.54 17.95
N ALA A 182 -27.77 -12.43 18.81
CA ALA A 182 -26.37 -12.47 18.39
C ALA A 182 -25.92 -13.92 18.24
N PRO A 183 -25.37 -14.33 17.08
CA PRO A 183 -24.67 -15.62 16.99
C PRO A 183 -23.39 -15.58 17.84
N ALA A 184 -22.99 -16.72 18.39
CA ALA A 184 -21.64 -16.85 18.94
C ALA A 184 -20.60 -16.65 17.81
N PRO A 185 -19.40 -16.12 18.10
CA PRO A 185 -18.36 -15.91 17.09
C PRO A 185 -18.05 -17.16 16.26
N ILE A 186 -17.98 -18.34 16.90
CA ILE A 186 -17.78 -19.62 16.23
C ILE A 186 -18.92 -19.99 15.26
N THR A 187 -20.15 -19.58 15.56
CA THR A 187 -21.29 -19.77 14.66
C THR A 187 -21.18 -18.81 13.48
N ALA A 188 -20.79 -17.56 13.71
CA ALA A 188 -20.53 -16.60 12.63
C ALA A 188 -19.40 -17.10 11.70
N GLU A 189 -18.31 -17.65 12.23
CA GLU A 189 -17.23 -18.26 11.43
C GLU A 189 -17.73 -19.40 10.55
N ARG A 190 -18.57 -20.29 11.09
CA ARG A 190 -19.18 -21.39 10.32
C ARG A 190 -20.08 -20.88 9.21
N LEU A 191 -20.88 -19.84 9.47
CA LEU A 191 -21.74 -19.22 8.46
C LEU A 191 -20.91 -18.59 7.34
N LEU A 192 -19.84 -17.85 7.66
CA LEU A 192 -18.95 -17.27 6.67
C LEU A 192 -18.30 -18.34 5.78
N ALA A 193 -17.84 -19.44 6.38
CA ALA A 193 -17.29 -20.57 5.63
C ALA A 193 -18.34 -21.20 4.70
N LEU A 194 -19.57 -21.40 5.19
CA LEU A 194 -20.68 -21.92 4.40
C LEU A 194 -21.08 -20.98 3.24
N TYR A 195 -21.00 -19.67 3.45
CA TYR A 195 -21.30 -18.65 2.44
C TYR A 195 -20.14 -18.45 1.45
N GLY A 196 -19.05 -19.20 1.58
CA GLY A 196 -17.90 -19.11 0.67
C GLY A 196 -17.04 -17.85 0.87
N VAL A 197 -17.14 -17.18 2.02
CA VAL A 197 -16.31 -16.02 2.32
C VAL A 197 -14.93 -16.50 2.75
N THR A 198 -13.97 -16.48 1.82
CA THR A 198 -12.61 -17.01 2.02
C THR A 198 -11.56 -15.92 2.24
N VAL A 199 -11.78 -14.73 1.68
CA VAL A 199 -10.85 -13.60 1.72
C VAL A 199 -10.65 -13.11 3.17
N PRO A 200 -9.43 -13.21 3.74
CA PRO A 200 -9.22 -12.99 5.18
C PRO A 200 -9.67 -11.60 5.69
N PRO A 201 -9.38 -10.47 5.02
CA PRO A 201 -9.85 -9.16 5.47
C PRO A 201 -11.38 -9.05 5.52
N ILE A 202 -12.09 -9.64 4.56
CA ILE A 202 -13.56 -9.63 4.52
C ILE A 202 -14.12 -10.48 5.66
N ARG A 203 -13.52 -11.65 5.92
CA ARG A 203 -13.92 -12.50 7.04
C ARG A 203 -13.71 -11.76 8.37
N GLU A 204 -12.53 -11.20 8.56
CA GLU A 204 -12.15 -10.50 9.79
C GLU A 204 -13.00 -9.24 10.02
N TYR A 205 -13.35 -8.51 8.95
CA TYR A 205 -14.27 -7.39 9.02
C TYR A 205 -15.66 -7.76 9.57
N VAL A 206 -16.18 -8.95 9.23
CA VAL A 206 -17.46 -9.44 9.77
C VAL A 206 -17.30 -10.05 11.17
N LEU A 207 -16.21 -10.78 11.40
CA LEU A 207 -15.95 -11.44 12.69
C LEU A 207 -15.62 -10.47 13.81
N SER A 208 -14.88 -9.41 13.55
CA SER A 208 -14.64 -8.33 14.52
C SER A 208 -15.94 -7.72 15.03
N LEU A 209 -16.96 -7.58 14.16
CA LEU A 209 -18.29 -7.16 14.57
C LEU A 209 -19.01 -8.23 15.41
N ALA A 210 -18.86 -9.52 15.07
CA ALA A 210 -19.43 -10.63 15.83
C ALA A 210 -18.79 -10.81 17.22
N ARG A 211 -17.51 -10.43 17.37
CA ARG A 211 -16.77 -10.43 18.65
C ARG A 211 -16.97 -9.14 19.45
N GLY A 212 -17.60 -8.12 18.87
CA GLY A 212 -17.85 -6.85 19.53
C GLY A 212 -16.62 -5.94 19.60
N GLU A 213 -15.60 -6.22 18.80
CA GLU A 213 -14.31 -5.49 18.76
C GLU A 213 -14.44 -4.14 18.05
N ARG A 214 -15.52 -3.94 17.29
CA ARG A 214 -15.82 -2.68 16.61
C ARG A 214 -17.29 -2.30 16.72
N GLU A 215 -17.56 -1.01 16.70
CA GLU A 215 -18.91 -0.49 16.60
C GLU A 215 -19.50 -0.70 15.19
N ALA A 216 -20.83 -0.61 15.11
CA ALA A 216 -21.52 -0.61 13.82
C ALA A 216 -21.27 0.72 13.09
N ALA A 217 -20.73 0.65 11.89
CA ALA A 217 -20.50 1.81 11.03
C ALA A 217 -21.67 2.02 10.06
N TRP A 218 -21.79 3.22 9.48
CA TRP A 218 -22.82 3.48 8.46
C TRP A 218 -22.68 2.54 7.25
N TYR A 219 -21.44 2.19 6.90
CA TYR A 219 -21.14 1.28 5.80
C TYR A 219 -21.43 -0.19 6.13
N ASP A 220 -21.87 -0.55 7.35
CA ASP A 220 -22.45 -1.87 7.69
C ASP A 220 -23.87 -2.10 7.14
N ALA A 221 -24.44 -1.10 6.48
CA ALA A 221 -25.72 -1.24 5.80
C ALA A 221 -25.67 -2.38 4.75
N GLN A 222 -26.78 -3.12 4.63
CA GLN A 222 -26.91 -4.21 3.65
C GLN A 222 -26.72 -3.74 2.20
N SER A 223 -27.06 -2.49 1.90
CA SER A 223 -26.90 -1.88 0.58
C SER A 223 -25.43 -1.69 0.17
N VAL A 224 -24.50 -1.64 1.13
CA VAL A 224 -23.07 -1.52 0.85
C VAL A 224 -22.49 -2.93 0.72
N PRO A 225 -21.90 -3.31 -0.43
CA PRO A 225 -21.25 -4.61 -0.56
C PRO A 225 -20.19 -4.84 0.53
N VAL A 226 -20.09 -6.08 1.03
CA VAL A 226 -19.18 -6.40 2.15
C VAL A 226 -17.71 -6.12 1.82
N TRP A 227 -17.31 -6.34 0.57
CA TRP A 227 -15.95 -6.06 0.11
C TRP A 227 -15.66 -4.56 0.17
N LEU A 228 -16.60 -3.73 -0.28
CA LEU A 228 -16.44 -2.28 -0.30
C LEU A 228 -16.41 -1.73 1.13
N ALA A 229 -17.26 -2.24 2.00
CA ALA A 229 -17.25 -1.92 3.42
C ALA A 229 -15.95 -2.34 4.12
N THR A 230 -15.38 -3.48 3.73
CA THR A 230 -14.05 -3.90 4.17
C THR A 230 -13.02 -2.88 3.72
N THR A 231 -13.07 -2.42 2.45
CA THR A 231 -12.21 -1.35 1.94
C THR A 231 -12.30 -0.06 2.76
N TYR A 232 -13.50 0.41 3.12
CA TYR A 232 -13.65 1.57 4.01
C TYR A 232 -12.97 1.36 5.37
N ALA A 233 -13.14 0.17 5.96
CA ALA A 233 -12.53 -0.15 7.24
C ALA A 233 -10.99 -0.20 7.14
N LEU A 234 -10.45 -0.71 6.04
CA LEU A 234 -9.01 -0.69 5.76
C LEU A 234 -8.49 0.74 5.58
N GLU A 235 -9.20 1.57 4.79
CA GLU A 235 -8.85 2.98 4.60
C GLU A 235 -8.79 3.75 5.92
N GLN A 236 -9.74 3.51 6.84
CA GLN A 236 -9.76 4.16 8.15
C GLN A 236 -8.63 3.74 9.09
N ARG A 237 -8.08 2.54 8.90
CA ARG A 237 -6.96 1.99 9.70
C ARG A 237 -5.59 2.28 9.10
N ALA A 238 -5.54 2.56 7.80
CA ALA A 238 -4.30 2.74 7.08
C ALA A 238 -3.56 4.00 7.53
N THR A 239 -2.25 3.89 7.72
CA THR A 239 -1.36 5.05 7.89
C THR A 239 -0.88 5.58 6.55
N VAL A 240 -0.74 4.70 5.56
CA VAL A 240 -0.34 5.06 4.20
C VAL A 240 -1.23 4.34 3.19
N ILE A 241 -1.77 5.10 2.24
CA ILE A 241 -2.51 4.59 1.08
C ILE A 241 -1.70 4.92 -0.17
N ARG A 242 -1.22 3.88 -0.87
CA ARG A 242 -0.51 4.04 -2.14
C ARG A 242 -1.43 3.60 -3.27
N THR A 243 -1.62 4.43 -4.28
CA THR A 243 -2.57 4.13 -5.35
C THR A 243 -2.01 4.48 -6.72
N TYR A 244 -2.28 3.62 -7.70
CA TYR A 244 -1.94 3.83 -9.09
C TYR A 244 -3.22 3.78 -9.92
N HIS A 245 -3.52 4.87 -10.64
CA HIS A 245 -4.65 4.92 -11.55
C HIS A 245 -4.25 5.43 -12.95
N PRO A 246 -4.13 4.54 -13.94
CA PRO A 246 -3.74 4.92 -15.30
C PRO A 246 -4.91 5.47 -16.15
N GLN A 247 -6.15 5.27 -15.73
CA GLN A 247 -7.35 5.52 -16.55
C GLN A 247 -8.19 6.70 -16.05
N PHE A 248 -8.32 6.85 -14.74
CA PHE A 248 -9.14 7.89 -14.10
C PHE A 248 -8.36 8.55 -12.97
N VAL A 249 -8.80 9.74 -12.55
CA VAL A 249 -8.32 10.31 -11.29
C VAL A 249 -8.66 9.33 -10.14
N PRO A 250 -7.76 9.07 -9.17
CA PRO A 250 -8.05 8.20 -8.04
C PRO A 250 -9.32 8.65 -7.30
N PRO A 251 -10.24 7.75 -6.90
CA PRO A 251 -11.51 8.12 -6.26
C PRO A 251 -11.36 9.07 -5.07
N LEU A 252 -10.28 8.94 -4.30
CA LEU A 252 -9.96 9.79 -3.15
C LEU A 252 -9.62 11.25 -3.51
N LEU A 253 -9.32 11.55 -4.78
CA LEU A 253 -8.88 12.85 -5.28
C LEU A 253 -9.84 13.45 -6.33
N GLN A 254 -11.00 12.82 -6.54
CA GLN A 254 -12.00 13.28 -7.52
C GLN A 254 -12.84 14.43 -6.96
N THR A 255 -13.24 15.38 -7.81
CA THR A 255 -14.38 16.27 -7.52
C THR A 255 -15.69 15.50 -7.64
N GLU A 256 -16.76 16.00 -7.04
CA GLU A 256 -18.07 15.35 -7.11
C GLU A 256 -18.54 15.16 -8.56
N GLU A 257 -18.37 16.17 -9.42
CA GLU A 257 -18.82 16.08 -10.80
C GLU A 257 -17.98 15.09 -11.63
N TYR A 258 -16.68 14.96 -11.32
CA TYR A 258 -15.84 13.94 -11.93
C TYR A 258 -16.22 12.54 -11.44
N ALA A 259 -16.43 12.38 -10.13
CA ALA A 259 -16.84 11.11 -9.53
C ALA A 259 -18.17 10.63 -10.10
N ARG A 260 -19.14 11.53 -10.26
CA ARG A 260 -20.42 11.23 -10.91
C ARG A 260 -20.22 10.69 -12.32
N ALA A 261 -19.33 11.30 -13.11
CA ALA A 261 -19.05 10.84 -14.46
C ALA A 261 -18.30 9.50 -14.47
N ALA A 262 -17.33 9.30 -13.56
CA ALA A 262 -16.61 8.04 -13.42
C ALA A 262 -17.56 6.88 -13.08
N VAL A 263 -18.47 7.08 -12.11
CA VAL A 263 -19.54 6.12 -11.77
C VAL A 263 -20.48 5.89 -12.94
N THR A 264 -20.82 6.93 -13.71
CA THR A 264 -21.68 6.80 -14.89
C THR A 264 -21.03 5.93 -15.97
N VAL A 265 -19.73 6.11 -16.21
CA VAL A 265 -18.96 5.36 -17.22
C VAL A 265 -18.70 3.92 -16.77
N ALA A 266 -18.32 3.71 -15.51
CA ALA A 266 -18.08 2.38 -14.95
C ALA A 266 -19.37 1.59 -14.72
N GLY A 267 -20.48 2.29 -14.46
CA GLY A 267 -21.77 1.73 -14.10
C GLY A 267 -21.92 1.56 -12.58
N PRO A 268 -23.07 1.92 -11.99
CA PRO A 268 -23.27 1.87 -10.53
C PRO A 268 -23.21 0.44 -9.96
N ALA A 269 -23.45 -0.57 -10.81
CA ALA A 269 -23.36 -1.98 -10.44
C ALA A 269 -21.96 -2.41 -9.99
N THR A 270 -20.90 -1.72 -10.45
CA THR A 270 -19.51 -1.95 -10.00
C THR A 270 -19.31 -1.68 -8.50
N LEU A 271 -20.16 -0.82 -7.92
CA LEU A 271 -20.22 -0.56 -6.47
C LEU A 271 -21.43 -1.25 -5.81
N GLY A 272 -22.04 -2.21 -6.51
CA GLY A 272 -23.22 -2.95 -6.07
C GLY A 272 -24.50 -2.11 -5.96
N GLN A 273 -24.55 -0.94 -6.61
CA GLN A 273 -25.70 -0.04 -6.56
C GLN A 273 -26.54 -0.10 -7.83
N GLN A 274 -27.80 0.31 -7.75
CA GLN A 274 -28.71 0.35 -8.90
C GLN A 274 -28.69 1.71 -9.59
N THR A 275 -28.39 2.78 -8.85
CA THR A 275 -28.39 4.15 -9.37
C THR A 275 -27.03 4.82 -9.21
N VAL A 276 -26.77 5.81 -10.08
CA VAL A 276 -25.54 6.63 -10.02
C VAL A 276 -25.48 7.42 -8.72
N ASP A 277 -26.62 7.93 -8.22
CA ASP A 277 -26.64 8.74 -7.00
C ASP A 277 -26.27 7.92 -5.76
N GLU A 278 -26.76 6.69 -5.64
CA GLU A 278 -26.38 5.76 -4.57
C GLU A 278 -24.88 5.44 -4.61
N ALA A 279 -24.37 5.11 -5.80
CA ALA A 279 -22.94 4.82 -6.00
C ALA A 279 -22.05 6.04 -5.72
N LEU A 280 -22.48 7.23 -6.14
CA LEU A 280 -21.78 8.48 -5.87
C LEU A 280 -21.71 8.78 -4.38
N ALA A 281 -22.81 8.58 -3.64
CA ALA A 281 -22.83 8.79 -2.19
C ALA A 281 -21.76 7.93 -1.48
N LEU A 282 -21.53 6.72 -1.96
CA LEU A 282 -20.43 5.88 -1.48
C LEU A 282 -19.07 6.51 -1.81
N VAL A 283 -18.81 6.88 -3.06
CA VAL A 283 -17.53 7.50 -3.44
C VAL A 283 -17.24 8.75 -2.58
N LEU A 284 -18.22 9.64 -2.39
CA LEU A 284 -18.06 10.85 -1.59
C LEU A 284 -17.78 10.54 -0.11
N ALA A 285 -18.46 9.54 0.45
CA ALA A 285 -18.21 9.14 1.83
C ALA A 285 -16.78 8.60 2.05
N ARG A 286 -16.13 8.01 1.03
CA ARG A 286 -14.70 7.61 1.11
C ARG A 286 -13.79 8.81 1.24
N GLN A 287 -14.08 9.87 0.49
CA GLN A 287 -13.23 11.07 0.43
C GLN A 287 -13.15 11.81 1.76
N GLU A 288 -14.15 11.67 2.64
CA GLU A 288 -14.13 12.24 3.99
C GLU A 288 -12.94 11.71 4.82
N SER A 289 -12.49 10.47 4.58
CA SER A 289 -11.34 9.89 5.30
C SER A 289 -9.99 10.57 4.98
N VAL A 290 -9.90 11.24 3.83
CA VAL A 290 -8.68 11.93 3.33
C VAL A 290 -8.69 13.43 3.68
N ALA A 291 -9.62 13.85 4.55
CA ALA A 291 -9.66 15.21 5.08
C ALA A 291 -8.38 15.55 5.89
N ARG A 292 -8.13 16.86 6.04
CA ARG A 292 -6.84 17.48 6.42
C ARG A 292 -6.24 17.01 7.77
N ASP A 293 -7.00 16.32 8.62
CA ASP A 293 -6.61 15.98 10.00
C ASP A 293 -6.59 14.46 10.30
N SER A 294 -6.72 13.57 9.30
CA SER A 294 -6.81 12.12 9.55
C SER A 294 -5.48 11.43 9.89
N GLY A 295 -4.34 12.10 9.69
CA GLY A 295 -3.00 11.50 9.86
C GLY A 295 -2.62 10.50 8.76
N ILE A 296 -3.53 10.22 7.81
CA ILE A 296 -3.32 9.30 6.70
C ILE A 296 -2.50 9.99 5.60
N VAL A 297 -1.45 9.31 5.14
CA VAL A 297 -0.65 9.74 3.97
C VAL A 297 -1.19 9.07 2.72
N VAL A 298 -1.55 9.85 1.71
CA VAL A 298 -1.97 9.34 0.40
C VAL A 298 -0.87 9.58 -0.62
N TRP A 299 -0.33 8.50 -1.19
CA TRP A 299 0.62 8.55 -2.30
C TRP A 299 -0.06 8.07 -3.57
N ALA A 300 -0.48 9.01 -4.40
CA ALA A 300 -1.15 8.75 -5.66
C ALA A 300 -0.19 8.90 -6.85
N VAL A 301 -0.22 7.91 -7.74
CA VAL A 301 0.41 7.96 -9.06
C VAL A 301 -0.69 7.87 -10.11
N ILE A 302 -0.69 8.81 -11.05
CA ILE A 302 -1.60 8.81 -12.20
C ILE A 302 -0.82 8.82 -13.50
N ASP A 303 -1.38 8.27 -14.57
CA ASP A 303 -0.82 8.51 -15.90
C ASP A 303 -1.20 9.91 -16.38
N GLU A 304 -0.29 10.59 -17.09
CA GLU A 304 -0.59 11.88 -17.73
C GLU A 304 -1.80 11.78 -18.68
N SER A 305 -2.06 10.58 -19.21
CA SER A 305 -3.24 10.29 -20.04
C SER A 305 -4.56 10.62 -19.34
N VAL A 306 -4.63 10.55 -18.00
CA VAL A 306 -5.80 10.94 -17.19
C VAL A 306 -6.14 12.43 -17.33
N LEU A 307 -5.13 13.27 -17.57
CA LEU A 307 -5.28 14.72 -17.74
C LEU A 307 -5.75 15.10 -19.15
N THR A 308 -5.53 14.22 -20.13
CA THR A 308 -5.80 14.46 -21.56
C THR A 308 -7.04 13.72 -22.06
N ARG A 309 -7.27 12.49 -21.63
CA ARG A 309 -8.42 11.64 -22.00
C ARG A 309 -9.57 11.84 -21.02
N SER A 310 -10.15 13.03 -21.06
CA SER A 310 -11.25 13.41 -20.17
C SER A 310 -12.51 12.59 -20.43
N ILE A 311 -13.11 12.03 -19.36
CA ILE A 311 -14.47 11.46 -19.38
C ILE A 311 -15.56 12.49 -19.11
N VAL A 312 -15.16 13.73 -18.82
CA VAL A 312 -16.04 14.86 -18.52
C VAL A 312 -15.88 15.99 -19.53
N GLY A 313 -16.84 16.92 -19.53
CA GLY A 313 -16.72 18.17 -20.30
C GLY A 313 -15.54 19.04 -19.82
N PRO A 314 -15.00 19.93 -20.67
CA PRO A 314 -13.77 20.68 -20.41
C PRO A 314 -13.82 21.57 -19.16
N HIS A 315 -15.00 22.10 -18.80
CA HIS A 315 -15.16 22.87 -17.56
C HIS A 315 -14.99 22.01 -16.30
N VAL A 316 -15.50 20.78 -16.30
CA VAL A 316 -15.37 19.86 -15.17
C VAL A 316 -13.94 19.34 -15.09
N GLN A 317 -13.31 19.03 -16.23
CA GLN A 317 -11.91 18.62 -16.28
C GLN A 317 -10.99 19.70 -15.73
N LEU A 318 -11.24 20.97 -16.08
CA LEU A 318 -10.48 22.10 -15.55
C LEU A 318 -10.59 22.18 -14.01
N ARG A 319 -11.82 22.09 -13.46
CA ARG A 319 -12.05 22.07 -12.01
C ARG A 319 -11.38 20.87 -11.34
N GLN A 320 -11.39 19.70 -11.98
CA GLN A 320 -10.69 18.52 -11.47
C GLN A 320 -9.18 18.74 -11.40
N ILE A 321 -8.57 19.36 -12.41
CA ILE A 321 -7.13 19.66 -12.41
C ILE A 321 -6.80 20.73 -11.35
N ASP A 322 -7.63 21.76 -11.21
CA ASP A 322 -7.52 22.74 -10.11
C ASP A 322 -7.50 22.03 -8.75
N GLN A 323 -8.43 21.08 -8.55
CA GLN A 323 -8.52 20.30 -7.32
C GLN A 323 -7.28 19.41 -7.10
N LEU A 324 -6.73 18.78 -8.14
CA LEU A 324 -5.49 18.01 -8.05
C LEU A 324 -4.29 18.87 -7.62
N ILE A 325 -4.20 20.09 -8.15
CA ILE A 325 -3.17 21.07 -7.73
C ILE A 325 -3.34 21.40 -6.24
N GLU A 326 -4.57 21.61 -5.77
CA GLU A 326 -4.83 21.86 -4.34
C GLU A 326 -4.52 20.63 -3.45
N HIS A 327 -4.74 19.42 -3.95
CA HIS A 327 -4.34 18.19 -3.25
C HIS A 327 -2.82 18.05 -3.18
N ALA A 328 -2.10 18.27 -4.29
CA ALA A 328 -0.63 18.18 -4.36
C ALA A 328 0.09 19.19 -3.44
N LYS A 329 -0.59 20.27 -3.01
CA LYS A 329 -0.07 21.22 -2.01
C LYS A 329 -0.16 20.71 -0.57
N ARG A 330 -1.00 19.71 -0.28
CA ARG A 330 -1.15 19.19 1.08
C ARG A 330 0.08 18.37 1.49
N PRO A 331 0.52 18.43 2.76
CA PRO A 331 1.69 17.69 3.21
C PRO A 331 1.45 16.19 3.30
N ASN A 332 0.20 15.76 3.50
CA ASN A 332 -0.18 14.34 3.61
C ASN A 332 -0.59 13.73 2.25
N ILE A 333 -0.40 14.44 1.14
CA ILE A 333 -0.70 13.92 -0.20
C ILE A 333 0.51 14.10 -1.12
N SER A 334 1.05 12.98 -1.57
CA SER A 334 2.08 12.90 -2.61
C SER A 334 1.42 12.48 -3.93
N LEU A 335 1.21 13.44 -4.83
CA LEU A 335 0.69 13.17 -6.17
C LEU A 335 1.84 13.21 -7.18
N HIS A 336 1.93 12.18 -8.00
CA HIS A 336 2.93 12.06 -9.07
C HIS A 336 2.28 11.64 -10.38
N VAL A 337 2.92 11.99 -11.48
CA VAL A 337 2.43 11.72 -12.83
C VAL A 337 3.45 10.86 -13.56
N VAL A 338 2.99 9.79 -14.21
CA VAL A 338 3.79 9.07 -15.21
C VAL A 338 3.74 9.90 -16.50
N PRO A 339 4.87 10.40 -17.01
CA PRO A 339 4.91 11.21 -18.23
C PRO A 339 4.34 10.45 -19.44
N ALA A 340 3.64 11.16 -20.33
CA ALA A 340 3.11 10.59 -21.56
C ALA A 340 4.22 10.24 -22.56
N GLU A 341 5.29 11.04 -22.60
CA GLU A 341 6.45 10.84 -23.46
C GLU A 341 7.53 10.04 -22.71
N ASP A 342 8.01 8.98 -23.34
CA ASP A 342 9.08 8.10 -22.84
C ASP A 342 8.90 7.59 -21.39
N PRO A 343 7.76 6.93 -21.05
CA PRO A 343 7.59 6.35 -19.72
C PRO A 343 8.60 5.23 -19.50
N VAL A 344 9.52 5.43 -18.53
CA VAL A 344 10.59 4.48 -18.21
C VAL A 344 10.02 3.16 -17.67
N TYR A 345 8.87 3.20 -16.99
CA TYR A 345 8.18 2.02 -16.47
C TYR A 345 6.66 2.20 -16.50
N VAL A 346 5.97 1.19 -17.04
CA VAL A 346 4.52 1.05 -16.98
C VAL A 346 4.21 -0.34 -16.41
N PRO A 347 3.50 -0.46 -15.27
CA PRO A 347 3.13 -1.74 -14.72
C PRO A 347 2.27 -2.55 -15.71
N ARG A 348 2.47 -3.87 -15.75
CA ARG A 348 1.59 -4.79 -16.50
C ARG A 348 0.17 -4.85 -15.93
N THR A 349 0.00 -4.44 -14.67
CA THR A 349 -1.27 -4.49 -13.95
C THR A 349 -2.17 -3.29 -14.29
N GLY A 350 -3.46 -3.41 -13.94
CA GLY A 350 -4.43 -2.31 -14.00
C GLY A 350 -4.32 -1.36 -12.80
N PRO A 351 -5.35 -0.54 -12.54
CA PRO A 351 -5.39 0.29 -11.33
C PRO A 351 -5.32 -0.57 -10.07
N PHE A 352 -4.58 -0.11 -9.07
CA PHE A 352 -4.47 -0.80 -7.78
C PHE A 352 -4.25 0.16 -6.61
N THR A 353 -4.58 -0.32 -5.42
CA THR A 353 -4.35 0.38 -4.15
C THR A 353 -3.62 -0.55 -3.16
N LEU A 354 -2.72 0.01 -2.36
CA LEU A 354 -2.02 -0.66 -1.26
C LEU A 354 -2.33 0.09 0.03
N TRP A 355 -2.74 -0.63 1.07
CA TRP A 355 -2.89 -0.11 2.42
C TRP A 355 -1.78 -0.64 3.30
N ARG A 356 -1.12 0.29 3.99
CA ARG A 356 -0.16 0.02 5.05
C ARG A 356 -0.69 0.51 6.37
N PHE A 357 -0.43 -0.25 7.43
CA PHE A 357 -0.96 -0.03 8.76
C PHE A 357 0.13 0.40 9.74
N ALA A 358 -0.26 0.93 10.91
CA ALA A 358 0.69 1.38 11.94
C ALA A 358 1.35 0.21 12.68
N GLU A 359 0.62 -0.89 12.85
CA GLU A 359 1.05 -2.04 13.64
C GLU A 359 2.17 -2.79 12.91
N ALA A 360 3.33 -2.93 13.57
CA ALA A 360 4.55 -3.47 12.95
C ALA A 360 4.42 -4.91 12.39
N PHE A 361 3.38 -5.65 12.80
CA PHE A 361 3.13 -7.03 12.38
C PHE A 361 1.85 -7.18 11.55
N GLU A 362 1.11 -6.10 11.32
CA GLU A 362 -0.03 -6.14 10.41
C GLU A 362 0.49 -6.09 8.96
N ALA A 363 0.14 -7.12 8.17
CA ALA A 363 0.58 -7.21 6.79
C ALA A 363 -0.13 -6.18 5.91
N ASP A 364 0.62 -5.55 5.01
CA ASP A 364 0.06 -4.67 3.99
C ASP A 364 -0.93 -5.45 3.09
N ILE A 365 -1.99 -4.77 2.64
CA ILE A 365 -3.03 -5.36 1.78
C ILE A 365 -3.02 -4.64 0.44
N ALA A 366 -3.04 -5.40 -0.65
CA ALA A 366 -3.23 -4.85 -1.99
C ALA A 366 -4.68 -5.04 -2.46
N CYS A 367 -5.15 -4.15 -3.32
CA CYS A 367 -6.40 -4.28 -4.03
C CYS A 367 -6.17 -4.03 -5.51
N ALA A 368 -6.50 -5.03 -6.33
CA ALA A 368 -6.57 -4.87 -7.77
C ALA A 368 -7.99 -4.43 -8.15
N HIS A 369 -8.11 -3.31 -8.85
CA HIS A 369 -9.41 -2.78 -9.26
C HIS A 369 -9.83 -3.40 -10.60
N GLY A 370 -10.87 -4.23 -10.56
CA GLY A 370 -11.36 -5.01 -11.69
C GLY A 370 -12.63 -4.45 -12.32
N ILE A 371 -13.07 -5.06 -13.43
CA ILE A 371 -14.30 -4.67 -14.13
C ILE A 371 -15.54 -5.11 -13.34
N GLU A 372 -15.54 -6.36 -12.86
CA GLU A 372 -16.69 -6.95 -12.16
C GLU A 372 -16.63 -6.72 -10.65
N SER A 373 -15.42 -6.73 -10.08
CA SER A 373 -15.19 -6.49 -8.66
C SER A 373 -13.73 -6.15 -8.38
N ASP A 374 -13.52 -5.51 -7.24
CA ASP A 374 -12.21 -5.31 -6.64
C ASP A 374 -11.75 -6.60 -5.94
N GLU A 375 -10.50 -6.99 -6.17
CA GLU A 375 -9.89 -8.17 -5.55
C GLU A 375 -8.95 -7.72 -4.42
N LEU A 376 -9.24 -8.14 -3.18
CA LEU A 376 -8.34 -7.94 -2.04
C LEU A 376 -7.32 -9.07 -1.97
N ILE A 377 -6.05 -8.69 -1.99
CA ILE A 377 -4.90 -9.59 -2.07
C ILE A 377 -4.14 -9.50 -0.74
N THR A 378 -3.99 -10.65 -0.09
CA THR A 378 -3.30 -10.76 1.22
C THR A 378 -2.17 -11.78 1.22
N ASP A 379 -1.96 -12.50 0.12
CA ASP A 379 -0.77 -13.34 -0.02
C ASP A 379 0.47 -12.44 -0.07
N THR A 380 1.39 -12.61 0.88
CA THR A 380 2.55 -11.73 1.04
C THR A 380 3.40 -11.66 -0.23
N THR A 381 3.54 -12.76 -0.97
CA THR A 381 4.32 -12.79 -2.22
C THR A 381 3.62 -12.00 -3.32
N ALA A 382 2.29 -12.14 -3.43
CA ALA A 382 1.49 -11.38 -4.38
C ALA A 382 1.46 -9.88 -4.04
N VAL A 383 1.34 -9.52 -2.75
CA VAL A 383 1.41 -8.11 -2.28
C VAL A 383 2.78 -7.50 -2.59
N GLU A 384 3.87 -8.25 -2.41
CA GLU A 384 5.22 -7.79 -2.73
C GLU A 384 5.37 -7.40 -4.22
N ALA A 385 4.72 -8.12 -5.15
CA ALA A 385 4.72 -7.72 -6.56
C ALA A 385 4.09 -6.34 -6.79
N TYR A 386 3.07 -5.95 -6.02
CA TYR A 386 2.50 -4.60 -6.06
C TYR A 386 3.42 -3.56 -5.42
N HIS A 387 4.11 -3.90 -4.33
CA HIS A 387 5.14 -3.03 -3.75
C HIS A 387 6.28 -2.75 -4.74
N GLN A 388 6.77 -3.78 -5.42
CA GLN A 388 7.80 -3.64 -6.45
C GLN A 388 7.33 -2.78 -7.62
N ALA A 389 6.09 -2.97 -8.08
CA ALA A 389 5.50 -2.14 -9.14
C ALA A 389 5.38 -0.68 -8.70
N PHE A 390 4.86 -0.42 -7.50
CA PHE A 390 4.73 0.94 -6.97
C PHE A 390 6.09 1.62 -6.73
N THR A 391 7.09 0.86 -6.26
CA THR A 391 8.46 1.37 -6.09
C THR A 391 9.05 1.79 -7.42
N LYS A 392 8.90 0.96 -8.47
CA LYS A 392 9.35 1.31 -9.82
C LYS A 392 8.63 2.54 -10.36
N LEU A 393 7.31 2.66 -10.15
CA LEU A 393 6.56 3.88 -10.47
C LEU A 393 7.16 5.09 -9.75
N SER A 394 7.35 5.02 -8.43
CA SER A 394 7.80 6.15 -7.61
C SER A 394 9.16 6.74 -8.02
N VAL A 395 10.04 5.93 -8.61
CA VAL A 395 11.37 6.38 -9.07
C VAL A 395 11.41 6.78 -10.54
N THR A 396 10.32 6.53 -11.29
CA THR A 396 10.22 6.82 -12.73
C THR A 396 9.16 7.88 -13.07
N THR A 397 8.31 8.25 -12.11
CA THR A 397 7.35 9.34 -12.21
C THR A 397 8.01 10.70 -12.01
N THR A 398 7.27 11.76 -12.31
CA THR A 398 7.64 13.13 -12.00
C THR A 398 8.02 13.35 -10.53
N THR A 399 8.93 14.26 -10.27
CA THR A 399 9.11 14.89 -8.96
C THR A 399 7.90 15.74 -8.57
N ARG A 400 7.89 16.29 -7.35
CA ARG A 400 6.79 17.15 -6.89
C ARG A 400 6.67 18.42 -7.72
N GLU A 401 7.79 19.05 -8.00
CA GLU A 401 7.89 20.27 -8.80
C GLU A 401 7.41 20.02 -10.24
N GLU A 402 7.93 18.97 -10.89
CA GLU A 402 7.52 18.57 -12.24
C GLU A 402 6.02 18.20 -12.30
N THR A 403 5.47 17.62 -11.24
CA THR A 403 4.02 17.35 -11.16
C THR A 403 3.21 18.64 -11.24
N PHE A 404 3.61 19.69 -10.53
CA PHE A 404 2.94 21.00 -10.63
C PHE A 404 3.08 21.60 -12.03
N GLU A 405 4.24 21.45 -12.67
CA GLU A 405 4.43 21.92 -14.04
C GLU A 405 3.49 21.21 -15.03
N VAL A 406 3.40 19.88 -14.96
CA VAL A 406 2.50 19.08 -15.81
C VAL A 406 1.03 19.46 -15.57
N LEU A 407 0.60 19.57 -14.31
CA LEU A 407 -0.78 19.95 -14.00
C LEU A 407 -1.11 21.36 -14.50
N ASN A 408 -0.23 22.34 -14.28
CA ASN A 408 -0.42 23.72 -14.76
C ASN A 408 -0.44 23.80 -16.29
N PHE A 409 0.43 23.04 -16.97
CA PHE A 409 0.42 22.95 -18.43
C PHE A 409 -0.94 22.50 -18.97
N HIS A 410 -1.51 21.40 -18.42
CA HIS A 410 -2.82 20.91 -18.85
C HIS A 410 -3.96 21.85 -18.49
N ARG A 411 -3.88 22.48 -17.32
CA ARG A 411 -4.82 23.52 -16.86
C ARG A 411 -4.87 24.72 -17.82
N GLU A 412 -3.70 25.26 -18.19
CA GLU A 412 -3.60 26.39 -19.12
C GLU A 412 -4.04 26.01 -20.54
N ARG A 413 -3.71 24.80 -21.00
CA ARG A 413 -4.16 24.28 -22.28
C ARG A 413 -5.69 24.23 -22.35
N LEU A 414 -6.35 23.70 -21.34
CA LEU A 414 -7.82 23.65 -21.27
C LEU A 414 -8.43 25.05 -21.12
N SER A 415 -7.86 25.90 -20.27
CA SER A 415 -8.35 27.28 -20.08
C SER A 415 -8.34 28.07 -21.40
N ARG A 416 -7.27 27.94 -22.21
CA ARG A 416 -7.20 28.55 -23.54
C ARG A 416 -8.22 28.01 -24.53
N SER A 417 -8.59 26.73 -24.42
CA SER A 417 -9.64 26.14 -25.27
C SER A 417 -11.06 26.58 -24.89
N LEU A 418 -11.28 27.01 -23.64
CA LEU A 418 -12.57 27.48 -23.13
C LEU A 418 -12.78 28.99 -23.33
N GLY A 419 -11.70 29.77 -23.42
CA GLY A 419 -11.73 31.22 -23.66
C GLY A 419 -11.79 31.62 -25.15
N LYS A 420 -11.86 30.65 -26.06
CA LYS A 420 -12.17 30.81 -27.49
C LYS A 420 -13.54 30.24 -27.75
#